data_AF-A0A9D1TSG5-F1
#
_entry.id   AF-A0A9D1TSG5-F1
#
_cell.length_a   1.000
_cell.length_b   1.000
_cell.length_c   1.000
_cell.angle_alpha   90.00
_cell.angle_beta   90.00
_cell.angle_gamma   90.00
#
_symmetry.space_group_name_H-M   'P 1'
#
loop_
_entity.id
_entity.type
_entity.pdbx_description
1 polymer ?
#
loop_
_entity_poly.entity_id
_entity_poly.type
_entity_poly.pdbx_seq_one_letter_code
_entity_poly.pdbx_strand_id
1 'polypeptide(L)'
;MSITAPIMRFFLGGRRVRRESFSCIVSVMLAVAASAVSIVFRAAVLSDMVEYELAGHGDLLAAAGIVIAVGALGLAAMLLAARTGRMGSLPLFIPAAVMSVGYMFDMIFSLLVRGTFMNIEIALFVFSVACAALAAFASSGRITPLAATIAVGGMCILSAVGAFLPYAFGISSIARTAHCLPLAALIGAETLALASLSSHAPEEKEKEIGNER
;
A
#
# COMPACT_ATOMS: atom_id res chain seq x y z
N MET A 1 11.24 15.84 -19.24
CA MET A 1 11.99 14.57 -19.16
C MET A 1 11.64 13.87 -17.85
N SER A 2 11.16 12.62 -17.89
CA SER A 2 10.71 11.90 -16.70
C SER A 2 11.89 11.35 -15.90
N ILE A 3 11.92 11.62 -14.60
CA ILE A 3 12.96 11.22 -13.62
C ILE A 3 13.08 9.68 -13.48
N THR A 4 12.09 8.94 -14.00
CA THR A 4 12.04 7.47 -13.91
C THR A 4 13.01 6.73 -14.85
N ALA A 5 13.39 7.35 -15.98
CA ALA A 5 14.29 6.75 -16.96
C ALA A 5 15.73 6.49 -16.43
N PRO A 6 16.38 7.42 -15.71
CA PRO A 6 17.71 7.17 -15.15
C PRO A 6 17.71 6.12 -14.01
N ILE A 7 16.67 6.09 -13.16
CA ILE A 7 16.55 5.13 -12.05
C ILE A 7 16.46 3.69 -12.58
N MET A 8 15.65 3.46 -13.64
CA MET A 8 15.57 2.13 -14.28
C MET A 8 16.89 1.69 -14.89
N ARG A 9 17.68 2.61 -15.48
CA ARG A 9 18.99 2.26 -16.05
C ARG A 9 20.01 1.90 -14.98
N PHE A 10 19.94 2.54 -13.81
CA PHE A 10 20.85 2.28 -12.69
C PHE A 10 20.59 0.90 -12.05
N PHE A 11 19.32 0.52 -11.85
CA PHE A 11 18.98 -0.75 -11.19
C PHE A 11 19.09 -2.00 -12.07
N LEU A 12 18.99 -1.88 -13.41
CA LEU A 12 18.83 -3.03 -14.31
C LEU A 12 20.07 -3.39 -15.13
N GLY A 13 21.22 -2.75 -14.88
CA GLY A 13 22.48 -3.12 -15.54
C GLY A 13 22.39 -3.17 -17.07
N GLY A 14 21.60 -2.29 -17.69
CA GLY A 14 21.43 -2.23 -19.14
C GLY A 14 20.45 -3.21 -19.78
N ARG A 15 19.78 -4.10 -19.03
CA ARG A 15 18.72 -4.97 -19.58
C ARG A 15 17.39 -4.20 -19.67
N ARG A 16 16.77 -4.15 -20.86
CA ARG A 16 15.44 -3.53 -21.09
C ARG A 16 14.34 -4.39 -20.46
N VAL A 17 14.11 -4.27 -19.16
CA VAL A 17 12.89 -4.77 -18.54
C VAL A 17 11.75 -3.80 -18.88
N ARG A 18 10.60 -4.32 -19.34
CA ARG A 18 9.42 -3.47 -19.56
C ARG A 18 9.08 -2.76 -18.25
N ARG A 19 8.86 -1.45 -18.29
CA ARG A 19 8.64 -0.56 -17.13
C ARG A 19 7.60 -1.07 -16.15
N GLU A 20 6.61 -1.75 -16.68
CA GLU A 20 5.54 -2.40 -15.95
C GLU A 20 6.03 -3.62 -15.12
N SER A 21 6.88 -4.47 -15.69
CA SER A 21 7.43 -5.63 -14.96
C SER A 21 8.27 -5.15 -13.79
N PHE A 22 9.01 -4.06 -13.97
CA PHE A 22 9.77 -3.42 -12.89
C PHE A 22 8.85 -2.85 -11.81
N SER A 23 7.80 -2.09 -12.16
CA SER A 23 6.86 -1.52 -11.18
C SER A 23 6.17 -2.61 -10.35
N CYS A 24 5.74 -3.70 -11.00
CA CYS A 24 5.13 -4.81 -10.30
C CYS A 24 6.09 -5.54 -9.36
N ILE A 25 7.32 -5.81 -9.80
CA ILE A 25 8.34 -6.44 -8.95
C ILE A 25 8.62 -5.56 -7.72
N VAL A 26 8.76 -4.24 -7.92
CA VAL A 26 9.00 -3.30 -6.82
C VAL A 26 7.80 -3.25 -5.87
N SER A 27 6.56 -3.16 -6.37
CA SER A 27 5.35 -3.20 -5.53
C SER A 27 5.26 -4.50 -4.72
N VAL A 28 5.55 -5.65 -5.32
CA VAL A 28 5.58 -6.95 -4.63
C VAL A 28 6.65 -6.97 -3.56
N MET A 29 7.87 -6.51 -3.87
CA MET A 29 8.97 -6.45 -2.90
C MET A 29 8.64 -5.52 -1.72
N LEU A 30 8.03 -4.36 -1.99
CA LEU A 30 7.61 -3.42 -0.95
C LEU A 30 6.52 -4.02 -0.06
N ALA A 31 5.53 -4.70 -0.63
CA ALA A 31 4.47 -5.35 0.14
C ALA A 31 5.01 -6.47 1.05
N VAL A 32 5.92 -7.29 0.54
CA VAL A 32 6.58 -8.36 1.31
C VAL A 32 7.46 -7.78 2.41
N ALA A 33 8.28 -6.76 2.10
CA ALA A 33 9.13 -6.11 3.08
C ALA A 33 8.31 -5.43 4.19
N ALA A 34 7.22 -4.74 3.85
CA ALA A 34 6.32 -4.12 4.81
C ALA A 34 5.69 -5.17 5.74
N SER A 35 5.25 -6.31 5.19
CA SER A 35 4.73 -7.43 5.97
C SER A 35 5.77 -8.00 6.92
N ALA A 36 7.00 -8.22 6.45
CA ALA A 36 8.09 -8.76 7.27
C ALA A 36 8.46 -7.81 8.42
N VAL A 37 8.59 -6.51 8.14
CA VAL A 37 8.87 -5.49 9.16
C VAL A 37 7.75 -5.44 10.21
N SER A 38 6.49 -5.49 9.77
CA SER A 38 5.34 -5.49 10.69
C SER A 38 5.33 -6.71 11.62
N ILE A 39 5.59 -7.92 11.09
CA ILE A 39 5.65 -9.15 11.87
C ILE A 39 6.82 -9.11 12.85
N VAL A 40 8.02 -8.76 12.39
CA VAL A 40 9.22 -8.71 13.24
C VAL A 40 9.07 -7.69 14.36
N PHE A 41 8.54 -6.50 14.06
CA PHE A 41 8.29 -5.48 15.06
C PHE A 41 7.34 -5.97 16.15
N ARG A 42 6.20 -6.54 15.76
CA ARG A 42 5.20 -7.06 16.71
C ARG A 42 5.71 -8.25 17.51
N ALA A 43 6.50 -9.13 16.89
CA ALA A 43 7.16 -10.23 17.60
C ALA A 43 8.18 -9.72 18.64
N ALA A 44 8.93 -8.67 18.30
CA ALA A 44 9.87 -8.03 19.22
C ALA A 44 9.15 -7.34 20.39
N VAL A 45 8.00 -6.70 20.14
CA VAL A 45 7.13 -6.14 21.17
C VAL A 45 6.57 -7.23 22.10
N LEU A 46 6.08 -8.34 21.55
CA LEU A 46 5.51 -9.44 22.34
C LEU A 46 6.57 -10.22 23.13
N SER A 47 7.85 -10.09 22.77
CA SER A 47 8.97 -10.73 23.45
C SER A 47 9.70 -9.78 24.43
N ASP A 48 9.09 -8.63 24.75
CA ASP A 48 9.65 -7.57 25.60
C ASP A 48 11.03 -7.04 25.15
N MET A 49 11.39 -7.24 23.87
CA MET A 49 12.65 -6.71 23.30
C MET A 49 12.54 -5.22 22.95
N VAL A 50 11.32 -4.68 22.90
CA VAL A 50 11.02 -3.28 22.63
C VAL A 50 10.01 -2.79 23.65
N GLU A 51 10.31 -1.70 24.35
CA GLU A 51 9.38 -1.07 25.27
C GLU A 51 8.11 -0.63 24.53
N TYR A 52 7.03 -1.35 24.76
CA TYR A 52 5.72 -1.05 24.21
C TYR A 52 4.64 -1.50 25.19
N GLU A 53 3.77 -0.58 25.56
CA GLU A 53 2.74 -0.85 26.57
C GLU A 53 1.67 -1.77 25.99
N LEU A 54 1.62 -3.01 26.51
CA LEU A 54 0.70 -4.05 26.06
C LEU A 54 -0.59 -4.12 26.90
N ALA A 55 -0.52 -3.74 28.18
CA ALA A 55 -1.61 -3.80 29.17
C ALA A 55 -2.45 -5.10 29.12
N GLY A 56 -1.82 -6.25 28.84
CA GLY A 56 -2.49 -7.56 28.75
C GLY A 56 -3.24 -7.83 27.43
N HIS A 57 -3.15 -6.93 26.44
CA HIS A 57 -3.81 -7.06 25.14
C HIS A 57 -2.87 -7.50 24.00
N GLY A 58 -1.79 -8.22 24.32
CA GLY A 58 -0.81 -8.69 23.34
C GLY A 58 -1.41 -9.54 22.20
N ASP A 59 -2.42 -10.35 22.49
CA ASP A 59 -3.11 -11.17 21.49
C ASP A 59 -3.79 -10.32 20.41
N LEU A 60 -4.33 -9.16 20.79
CA LEU A 60 -4.99 -8.25 19.85
C LEU A 60 -3.96 -7.58 18.92
N LEU A 61 -2.79 -7.23 19.46
CA LEU A 61 -1.66 -6.72 18.68
C LEU A 61 -1.11 -7.80 17.71
N ALA A 62 -1.05 -9.06 18.14
CA ALA A 62 -0.66 -10.19 17.29
C ALA A 62 -1.68 -10.45 16.17
N ALA A 63 -2.98 -10.43 16.49
CA ALA A 63 -4.06 -10.59 15.53
C ALA A 63 -4.04 -9.48 14.47
N ALA A 64 -3.85 -8.22 14.89
CA ALA A 64 -3.65 -7.09 13.98
C ALA A 64 -2.43 -7.33 13.06
N GLY A 65 -1.33 -7.84 13.64
CA GLY A 65 -0.17 -8.45 12.97
C GLY A 65 -0.51 -9.24 11.72
N ILE A 66 -1.18 -10.35 11.98
CA ILE A 66 -1.49 -11.38 11.02
C ILE A 66 -2.41 -10.83 9.93
N VAL A 67 -3.45 -10.08 10.30
CA VAL A 67 -4.44 -9.56 9.35
C VAL A 67 -3.82 -8.58 8.36
N ILE A 68 -2.95 -7.67 8.83
CA ILE A 68 -2.21 -6.74 7.95
C ILE A 68 -1.28 -7.51 7.01
N ALA A 69 -0.55 -8.50 7.52
CA ALA A 69 0.34 -9.34 6.72
C ALA A 69 -0.42 -10.12 5.63
N VAL A 70 -1.58 -10.70 5.96
CA VAL A 70 -2.44 -11.39 4.99
C VAL A 70 -2.92 -10.43 3.90
N GLY A 71 -3.34 -9.22 4.26
CA GLY A 71 -3.72 -8.19 3.28
C GLY A 71 -2.57 -7.79 2.35
N ALA A 72 -1.37 -7.57 2.90
CA ALA A 72 -0.16 -7.24 2.15
C ALA A 72 0.28 -8.37 1.18
N LEU A 73 0.27 -9.61 1.65
CA LEU A 73 0.57 -10.78 0.81
C LEU A 73 -0.51 -11.00 -0.26
N GLY A 74 -1.78 -10.76 0.08
CA GLY A 74 -2.89 -10.76 -0.86
C GLY A 74 -2.70 -9.73 -1.98
N LEU A 75 -2.24 -8.52 -1.65
CA LEU A 75 -1.88 -7.49 -2.63
C LEU A 75 -0.78 -8.00 -3.57
N ALA A 76 0.32 -8.52 -3.02
CA ALA A 76 1.42 -9.07 -3.81
C ALA A 76 0.95 -10.20 -4.76
N ALA A 77 0.12 -11.12 -4.25
CA ALA A 77 -0.44 -12.22 -5.03
C ALA A 77 -1.33 -11.72 -6.17
N MET A 78 -2.18 -10.72 -5.93
CA MET A 78 -3.03 -10.13 -6.97
C MET A 78 -2.20 -9.43 -8.04
N LEU A 79 -1.15 -8.68 -7.67
CA LEU A 79 -0.26 -8.03 -8.63
C LEU A 79 0.49 -9.04 -9.51
N LEU A 80 0.94 -10.16 -8.92
CA LEU A 80 1.53 -11.27 -9.66
C LEU A 80 0.50 -11.94 -10.59
N ALA A 81 -0.73 -12.16 -10.13
CA ALA A 81 -1.79 -12.74 -10.95
C ALA A 81 -2.14 -11.87 -12.16
N ALA A 82 -2.21 -10.55 -11.99
CA ALA A 82 -2.39 -9.62 -13.12
C ALA A 82 -1.26 -9.68 -14.14
N ARG A 83 -0.01 -9.83 -13.70
CA ARG A 83 1.13 -9.98 -14.62
C ARG A 83 1.02 -11.22 -15.50
N THR A 84 0.44 -12.30 -14.99
CA THR A 84 0.24 -13.54 -15.76
C THR A 84 -0.92 -13.44 -16.77
N GLY A 85 -1.56 -12.26 -16.92
CA GLY A 85 -2.57 -12.00 -17.95
C GLY A 85 -3.93 -12.65 -17.68
N ARG A 86 -4.18 -13.16 -16.46
CA ARG A 86 -5.40 -13.91 -16.14
C ARG A 86 -6.53 -13.08 -15.52
N MET A 87 -6.34 -11.79 -15.26
CA MET A 87 -7.35 -10.93 -14.64
C MET A 87 -7.57 -9.65 -15.46
N GLY A 88 -8.77 -9.50 -16.02
CA GLY A 88 -9.19 -8.32 -16.80
C GLY A 88 -9.50 -7.08 -15.94
N SER A 89 -9.68 -7.26 -14.63
CA SER A 89 -9.72 -6.19 -13.63
C SER A 89 -9.08 -6.70 -12.35
N LEU A 90 -8.23 -5.88 -11.72
CA LEU A 90 -7.60 -6.23 -10.46
C LEU A 90 -8.46 -5.70 -9.30
N PRO A 91 -9.06 -6.57 -8.47
CA PRO A 91 -9.82 -6.14 -7.31
C PRO A 91 -8.85 -5.77 -6.16
N LEU A 92 -7.96 -4.80 -6.38
CA LEU A 92 -6.98 -4.31 -5.38
C LEU A 92 -7.67 -3.78 -4.11
N PHE A 93 -8.95 -3.45 -4.20
CA PHE A 93 -9.79 -3.12 -3.05
C PHE A 93 -9.84 -4.23 -1.99
N ILE A 94 -9.88 -5.51 -2.40
CA ILE A 94 -10.02 -6.63 -1.46
C ILE A 94 -8.83 -6.67 -0.47
N PRO A 95 -7.56 -6.72 -0.92
CA PRO A 95 -6.44 -6.69 0.00
C PRO A 95 -6.37 -5.38 0.81
N ALA A 96 -6.72 -4.23 0.22
CA ALA A 96 -6.79 -2.96 0.94
C ALA A 96 -7.84 -2.95 2.08
N ALA A 97 -8.99 -3.57 1.86
CA ALA A 97 -10.02 -3.75 2.87
C ALA A 97 -9.57 -4.69 4.00
N VAL A 98 -8.91 -5.80 3.66
CA VAL A 98 -8.33 -6.72 4.67
C VAL A 98 -7.29 -5.99 5.52
N MET A 99 -6.39 -5.22 4.92
CA MET A 99 -5.43 -4.41 5.67
C MET A 99 -6.13 -3.42 6.60
N SER A 100 -7.23 -2.80 6.17
CA SER A 100 -8.00 -1.86 6.99
C SER A 100 -8.61 -2.52 8.23
N VAL A 101 -9.04 -3.78 8.15
CA VAL A 101 -9.48 -4.55 9.33
C VAL A 101 -8.33 -4.76 10.30
N GLY A 102 -7.12 -5.03 9.78
CA GLY A 102 -5.93 -5.14 10.61
C GLY A 102 -5.59 -3.85 11.36
N TYR A 103 -5.62 -2.70 10.66
CA TYR A 103 -5.42 -1.39 11.31
C TYR A 103 -6.56 -1.00 12.26
N MET A 104 -7.78 -1.50 12.03
CA MET A 104 -8.88 -1.33 12.98
C MET A 104 -8.57 -2.04 14.30
N PHE A 105 -7.97 -3.23 14.27
CA PHE A 105 -7.54 -3.92 15.50
C PHE A 105 -6.43 -3.16 16.22
N ASP A 106 -5.47 -2.56 15.51
CA ASP A 106 -4.47 -1.68 16.12
C ASP A 106 -5.11 -0.45 16.79
N MET A 107 -6.10 0.14 16.13
CA MET A 107 -6.85 1.26 16.68
C MET A 107 -7.58 0.85 17.96
N ILE A 108 -8.29 -0.28 17.96
CA ILE A 108 -9.01 -0.80 19.13
C ILE A 108 -8.02 -1.11 20.25
N PHE A 109 -6.90 -1.77 19.95
CA PHE A 109 -5.82 -2.01 20.90
C PHE A 109 -5.33 -0.68 21.52
N SER A 110 -5.04 0.33 20.71
CA SER A 110 -4.58 1.62 21.21
C SER A 110 -5.63 2.33 22.07
N LEU A 111 -6.91 2.21 21.74
CA LEU A 111 -7.99 2.78 22.54
C LEU A 111 -8.14 2.08 23.89
N LEU A 112 -7.99 0.75 23.92
CA LEU A 112 -8.04 -0.06 25.14
C LEU A 112 -6.86 0.23 26.07
N VAL A 113 -5.64 0.35 25.52
CA VAL A 113 -4.44 0.59 26.34
C VAL A 113 -4.30 2.04 26.78
N ARG A 114 -4.54 3.01 25.89
CA ARG A 114 -4.17 4.43 26.11
C ARG A 114 -5.36 5.37 26.35
N GLY A 115 -6.60 4.94 26.12
CA GLY A 115 -7.82 5.65 26.57
C GLY A 115 -8.13 7.04 25.98
N THR A 116 -7.35 7.60 25.05
CA THR A 116 -7.47 9.01 24.60
C THR A 116 -7.70 9.25 23.10
N PHE A 117 -8.11 10.49 22.77
CA PHE A 117 -8.30 11.05 21.43
C PHE A 117 -6.97 11.26 20.67
N MET A 118 -6.99 10.92 19.37
CA MET A 118 -5.92 11.08 18.37
C MET A 118 -4.59 10.38 18.68
N ASN A 119 -4.64 9.05 18.67
CA ASN A 119 -3.46 8.18 18.64
C ASN A 119 -3.02 7.91 17.18
N ILE A 120 -1.74 7.62 16.99
CA ILE A 120 -1.18 7.36 15.64
C ILE A 120 -1.86 6.17 14.98
N GLU A 121 -2.28 5.18 15.76
CA GLU A 121 -3.03 4.00 15.35
C GLU A 121 -4.42 4.36 14.76
N ILE A 122 -5.07 5.41 15.27
CA ILE A 122 -6.33 5.95 14.69
C ILE A 122 -6.04 6.57 13.31
N ALA A 123 -4.95 7.33 13.19
CA ALA A 123 -4.57 7.92 11.91
C ALA A 123 -4.21 6.84 10.87
N LEU A 124 -3.49 5.78 11.28
CA LEU A 124 -3.18 4.65 10.40
C LEU A 124 -4.44 3.97 9.88
N PHE A 125 -5.46 3.77 10.73
CA PHE A 125 -6.76 3.23 10.33
C PHE A 125 -7.50 4.15 9.34
N VAL A 126 -7.56 5.45 9.61
CA VAL A 126 -8.21 6.41 8.69
C VAL A 126 -7.52 6.40 7.33
N PHE A 127 -6.19 6.36 7.31
CA PHE A 127 -5.38 6.30 6.08
C PHE A 127 -5.60 5.00 5.32
N SER A 128 -5.69 3.85 6.01
CA SER A 128 -5.95 2.56 5.35
C SER A 128 -7.35 2.53 4.72
N VAL A 129 -8.37 3.07 5.40
CA VAL A 129 -9.73 3.17 4.86
C VAL A 129 -9.77 4.10 3.65
N ALA A 130 -9.08 5.24 3.70
CA ALA A 130 -8.95 6.14 2.56
C ALA A 130 -8.26 5.45 1.37
N CYS A 131 -7.22 4.66 1.62
CA CYS A 131 -6.53 3.87 0.60
C CYS A 131 -7.47 2.83 -0.03
N ALA A 132 -8.22 2.09 0.79
CA ALA A 132 -9.22 1.15 0.30
C ALA A 132 -10.30 1.84 -0.53
N ALA A 133 -10.81 3.00 -0.10
CA ALA A 133 -11.79 3.76 -0.88
C ALA A 133 -11.23 4.20 -2.24
N LEU A 134 -9.97 4.65 -2.29
CA LEU A 134 -9.30 5.02 -3.55
C LEU A 134 -9.05 3.81 -4.45
N ALA A 135 -8.68 2.65 -3.89
CA ALA A 135 -8.55 1.40 -4.61
C ALA A 135 -9.91 0.92 -5.16
N ALA A 136 -10.99 1.05 -4.39
CA ALA A 136 -12.35 0.76 -4.82
C ALA A 136 -12.75 1.66 -6.00
N PHE A 137 -12.53 2.97 -5.85
CA PHE A 137 -12.81 3.97 -6.87
C PHE A 137 -12.05 3.66 -8.17
N ALA A 138 -10.76 3.33 -8.06
CA ALA A 138 -9.91 2.94 -9.18
C ALA A 138 -10.25 1.57 -9.77
N SER A 139 -11.04 0.72 -9.09
CA SER A 139 -11.47 -0.59 -9.59
C SER A 139 -12.88 -0.59 -10.21
N SER A 140 -13.67 0.47 -10.00
CA SER A 140 -15.01 0.59 -10.58
C SER A 140 -14.89 0.80 -12.09
N GLY A 141 -15.49 -0.08 -12.90
CA GLY A 141 -15.28 -0.23 -14.36
C GLY A 141 -15.63 0.96 -15.27
N ARG A 142 -15.68 2.20 -14.75
CA ARG A 142 -15.83 3.47 -15.49
C ARG A 142 -14.57 4.33 -15.36
N ILE A 143 -13.39 3.73 -15.50
CA ILE A 143 -12.14 4.44 -15.29
C ILE A 143 -11.84 5.32 -16.50
N THR A 144 -12.19 6.60 -16.39
CA THR A 144 -11.52 7.63 -17.19
C THR A 144 -10.07 7.76 -16.68
N PRO A 145 -9.08 8.03 -17.55
CA PRO A 145 -7.67 8.17 -17.16
C PRO A 145 -7.46 9.23 -16.06
N LEU A 146 -8.38 10.19 -15.95
CA LEU A 146 -8.43 11.20 -14.91
C LEU A 146 -8.69 10.61 -13.50
N ALA A 147 -9.60 9.65 -13.37
CA ALA A 147 -9.93 8.99 -12.10
C ALA A 147 -8.75 8.18 -11.54
N ALA A 148 -8.03 7.46 -12.41
CA ALA A 148 -6.82 6.74 -12.01
C ALA A 148 -5.70 7.68 -11.58
N THR A 149 -5.54 8.82 -12.26
CA THR A 149 -4.53 9.84 -11.90
C THR A 149 -4.83 10.46 -10.54
N ILE A 150 -6.10 10.76 -10.25
CA ILE A 150 -6.53 11.28 -8.95
C ILE A 150 -6.29 10.23 -7.85
N ALA A 151 -6.62 8.96 -8.10
CA ALA A 151 -6.40 7.89 -7.12
C ALA A 151 -4.91 7.70 -6.80
N VAL A 152 -4.05 7.66 -7.83
CA VAL A 152 -2.60 7.59 -7.66
C VAL A 152 -2.07 8.81 -6.91
N GLY A 153 -2.51 10.02 -7.28
CA GLY A 153 -2.13 11.26 -6.60
C GLY A 153 -2.52 11.26 -5.12
N GLY A 154 -3.76 10.86 -4.82
CA GLY A 154 -4.27 10.75 -3.45
C GLY A 154 -3.49 9.75 -2.62
N MET A 155 -3.21 8.55 -3.15
CA MET A 155 -2.41 7.55 -2.44
C MET A 155 -0.93 7.98 -2.29
N CYS A 156 -0.35 8.72 -3.23
CA CYS A 156 1.00 9.28 -3.05
C CYS A 156 1.05 10.27 -1.88
N ILE A 157 0.03 11.14 -1.75
CA ILE A 157 -0.09 12.07 -0.63
C ILE A 157 -0.27 11.29 0.68
N LEU A 158 -1.13 10.27 0.70
CA LEU A 158 -1.34 9.43 1.88
C LEU A 158 -0.07 8.67 2.29
N SER A 159 0.72 8.17 1.33
CA SER A 159 2.00 7.50 1.62
C SER A 159 3.01 8.48 2.23
N ALA A 160 3.14 9.68 1.64
CA ALA A 160 4.03 10.71 2.16
C ALA A 160 3.61 11.16 3.56
N VAL A 161 2.35 11.57 3.73
CA VAL A 161 1.84 12.01 5.04
C VAL A 161 1.91 10.87 6.06
N GLY A 162 1.61 9.63 5.66
CA GLY A 162 1.74 8.43 6.48
C GLY A 162 3.17 8.21 7.01
N ALA A 163 4.18 8.42 6.18
CA ALA A 163 5.58 8.33 6.58
C ALA A 163 5.99 9.44 7.59
N PHE A 164 5.33 10.60 7.54
CA PHE A 164 5.58 11.72 8.44
C PHE A 164 4.65 11.79 9.66
N LEU A 165 3.67 10.87 9.79
CA LEU A 165 2.77 10.79 10.95
C LEU A 165 3.54 10.79 12.29
N PRO A 166 4.63 10.04 12.48
CA PRO A 166 5.38 10.05 13.73
C PRO A 166 5.86 11.46 14.13
N TYR A 167 6.30 12.26 13.15
CA TYR A 167 6.76 13.63 13.39
C TYR A 167 5.60 14.58 13.72
N ALA A 168 4.45 14.43 13.04
CA ALA A 168 3.26 15.25 13.28
C ALA A 168 2.65 15.03 14.67
N PHE A 169 2.78 13.82 15.21
CA PHE A 169 2.32 13.45 16.55
C PHE A 169 3.39 13.67 17.65
N GLY A 170 4.53 14.29 17.32
CA GLY A 170 5.60 14.58 18.28
C GLY A 170 6.29 13.33 18.85
N ILE A 171 6.24 12.21 18.12
CA ILE A 171 6.76 10.92 18.56
C ILE A 171 8.26 10.83 18.23
N SER A 172 9.10 10.84 19.26
CA SER A 172 10.56 10.70 19.16
C SER A 172 11.06 9.24 19.22
N SER A 173 10.19 8.28 19.54
CA SER A 173 10.56 6.88 19.68
C SER A 173 10.62 6.17 18.32
N ILE A 174 11.81 5.65 17.98
CA ILE A 174 12.08 4.85 16.79
C ILE A 174 11.10 3.68 16.66
N ALA A 175 10.68 3.08 17.78
CA ALA A 175 9.72 1.97 17.79
C ALA A 175 8.35 2.38 17.22
N ARG A 176 7.84 3.54 17.63
CA ARG A 176 6.56 4.05 17.12
C ARG A 176 6.68 4.59 15.69
N THR A 177 7.86 5.10 15.30
CA THR A 177 8.15 5.46 13.90
C THR A 177 8.18 4.24 12.98
N ALA A 178 8.80 3.14 13.43
CA ALA A 178 8.88 1.88 12.70
C ALA A 178 7.50 1.24 12.46
N HIS A 179 6.53 1.51 13.34
CA HIS A 179 5.16 1.04 13.20
C HIS A 179 4.41 1.67 12.00
N CYS A 180 4.84 2.85 11.52
CA CYS A 180 4.19 3.57 10.43
C CYS A 180 4.78 3.25 9.04
N LEU A 181 6.02 2.76 9.00
CA LEU A 181 6.73 2.44 7.77
C LEU A 181 6.01 1.36 6.92
N PRO A 182 5.44 0.29 7.49
CA PRO A 182 4.71 -0.71 6.72
C PRO A 182 3.51 -0.13 5.97
N LEU A 183 2.71 0.73 6.61
CA LEU A 183 1.56 1.36 5.95
C LEU A 183 2.02 2.24 4.79
N ALA A 184 2.99 3.11 5.01
CA ALA A 184 3.49 4.01 3.97
C ALA A 184 4.05 3.24 2.76
N ALA A 185 4.78 2.15 3.01
CA ALA A 185 5.31 1.26 1.98
C ALA A 185 4.21 0.51 1.22
N LEU A 186 3.14 0.08 1.90
CA LEU A 186 1.99 -0.59 1.28
C LEU A 186 1.18 0.35 0.39
N ILE A 187 0.90 1.57 0.86
CA ILE A 187 0.27 2.61 0.04
C ILE A 187 1.17 2.97 -1.16
N GLY A 188 2.49 3.03 -0.95
CA GLY A 188 3.48 3.18 -2.03
C GLY A 188 3.48 2.03 -3.05
N ALA A 189 3.26 0.80 -2.60
CA ALA A 189 3.14 -0.35 -3.50
C ALA A 189 1.84 -0.29 -4.33
N GLU A 190 0.73 0.13 -3.73
CA GLU A 190 -0.57 0.29 -4.40
C GLU A 190 -0.57 1.44 -5.42
N THR A 191 0.01 2.60 -5.08
CA THR A 191 0.19 3.71 -6.03
C THR A 191 0.95 3.27 -7.26
N LEU A 192 2.08 2.60 -7.07
CA LEU A 192 2.96 2.17 -8.15
C LEU A 192 2.29 1.10 -9.02
N ALA A 193 1.49 0.22 -8.41
CA ALA A 193 0.67 -0.74 -9.12
C ALA A 193 -0.38 -0.06 -10.00
N LEU A 194 -1.17 0.86 -9.43
CA LEU A 194 -2.23 1.58 -10.13
C LEU A 194 -1.70 2.49 -11.24
N ALA A 195 -0.57 3.18 -11.01
CA ALA A 195 0.10 3.98 -12.02
C ALA A 195 0.59 3.15 -13.21
N SER A 196 0.97 1.88 -12.97
CA SER A 196 1.39 0.98 -14.05
C SER A 196 0.22 0.38 -14.84
N LEU A 197 -0.97 0.35 -14.27
CA LEU A 197 -2.19 -0.13 -14.92
C LEU A 197 -2.87 0.98 -15.74
N SER A 198 -2.82 2.24 -15.26
CA SER A 198 -3.43 3.38 -15.94
C SER A 198 -2.70 3.81 -17.22
N SER A 199 -1.40 3.48 -17.37
CA SER A 199 -0.65 3.71 -18.60
C SER A 199 -1.10 2.84 -19.79
N HIS A 200 -2.10 1.96 -19.58
CA HIS A 200 -2.61 1.03 -20.57
C HIS A 200 -4.02 1.37 -21.09
N ALA A 201 -4.49 2.61 -20.90
CA ALA A 201 -5.68 3.07 -21.63
C ALA A 201 -5.47 2.76 -23.14
N PRO A 202 -6.39 2.03 -23.79
CA PRO A 202 -6.24 1.67 -25.18
C PRO A 202 -6.12 2.98 -25.96
N GLU A 203 -5.04 3.13 -26.73
CA GLU A 203 -5.06 4.05 -27.85
C GLU A 203 -6.27 3.62 -28.69
N GLU A 204 -7.34 4.40 -28.64
CA GLU A 204 -8.45 4.26 -29.56
C GLU A 204 -7.85 4.22 -30.96
N LYS A 205 -8.21 3.16 -31.69
CA LYS A 205 -7.91 3.00 -33.10
C LYS A 205 -8.57 4.13 -33.90
N GLU A 206 -8.02 5.34 -33.86
CA GLU A 206 -8.16 6.30 -34.94
C GLU A 206 -7.26 5.83 -36.09
N LYS A 207 -7.74 4.85 -36.85
CA LYS A 207 -7.26 4.51 -38.21
C LYS A 207 -8.07 3.34 -38.78
N GLU A 208 -9.37 3.51 -38.96
CA GLU A 208 -10.15 2.63 -39.86
C GLU A 208 -11.50 3.25 -40.27
N ILE A 209 -11.54 4.56 -40.56
CA ILE A 209 -12.61 5.12 -41.40
C ILE A 209 -11.96 6.14 -42.33
N GLY A 210 -11.33 5.64 -43.38
CA GLY A 210 -10.62 6.50 -44.32
C GLY A 210 -10.03 5.73 -45.49
N ASN A 211 -10.72 4.72 -46.01
CA ASN A 211 -10.50 4.25 -47.37
C ASN A 211 -11.61 3.26 -47.81
N GLU A 212 -12.73 3.79 -48.28
CA GLU A 212 -13.44 3.17 -49.39
C GLU A 212 -13.63 4.26 -50.45
N ARG A 213 -12.78 4.19 -51.48
CA ARG A 213 -13.03 4.74 -52.80
C ARG A 213 -13.76 3.69 -53.62
#